data_AF-A0A537R480-F1
#
_entry.id   AF-A0A537R480-F1
#
_cell.length_a   1.000
_cell.length_b   1.000
_cell.length_c   1.000
_cell.angle_alpha   90.00
_cell.angle_beta   90.00
_cell.angle_gamma   90.00
#
_symmetry.space_group_name_H-M   'P 1'
#
loop_
_entity.id
_entity.type
_entity.pdbx_description
1 polymer ?
#
loop_
_entity_poly.entity_id
_entity_poly.type
_entity_poly.pdbx_seq_one_letter_code
_entity_poly.pdbx_strand_id
1 'polypeptide(L)'
;MAAAERQAFYERIAPANLAPLWEQLHSLVTPEPTTSCIPALWRYEEIRPHLMQAGGLITAHEAQRRVLILENPGLKGQATITGSLFAGLQLILPGEVAPAHRHTQSALRF
;
A
#
# COMPACT_ATOMS: atom_id res chain seq x y z
N MET A 1 34.71 -15.78 20.23
CA MET A 1 34.59 -17.00 19.41
C MET A 1 33.14 -17.31 19.06
N ALA A 2 32.23 -17.50 20.04
CA ALA A 2 30.82 -17.82 19.78
C ALA A 2 30.04 -16.83 18.87
N ALA A 3 30.33 -15.52 18.93
CA ALA A 3 29.62 -14.54 18.09
C ALA A 3 29.98 -14.66 16.60
N ALA A 4 31.25 -14.92 16.28
CA ALA A 4 31.72 -15.08 14.90
C ALA A 4 31.18 -16.39 14.28
N GLU A 5 31.12 -17.46 15.07
CA GLU A 5 30.54 -18.74 14.64
C GLU A 5 29.03 -18.63 14.36
N ARG A 6 28.28 -17.86 15.16
CA ARG A 6 26.87 -17.57 14.91
C ARG A 6 26.65 -16.80 13.62
N GLN A 7 27.46 -15.76 13.37
CA GLN A 7 27.36 -14.98 12.14
C GLN A 7 27.64 -15.84 10.90
N ALA A 8 28.69 -16.66 10.93
CA ALA A 8 29.01 -17.58 9.84
C ALA A 8 27.92 -18.65 9.61
N PHE A 9 27.23 -19.08 10.68
CA PHE A 9 26.06 -19.93 10.55
C PHE A 9 24.90 -19.20 9.85
N TYR A 10 24.59 -17.95 10.22
CA TYR A 10 23.53 -17.16 9.59
C TYR A 10 23.78 -16.94 8.09
N GLU A 11 25.02 -16.62 7.70
CA GLU A 11 25.40 -16.46 6.29
C GLU A 11 25.26 -17.77 5.50
N ARG A 12 25.57 -18.92 6.11
CA ARG A 12 25.45 -20.23 5.47
C ARG A 12 24.01 -20.69 5.27
N ILE A 13 23.09 -20.31 6.16
CA ILE A 13 21.68 -20.68 6.02
C ILE A 13 20.89 -19.70 5.14
N ALA A 14 21.38 -18.47 4.93
CA ALA A 14 20.69 -17.44 4.15
C ALA A 14 20.38 -17.86 2.68
N PRO A 15 21.27 -18.53 1.92
CA PRO A 15 20.96 -19.02 0.57
C PRO A 15 19.82 -20.05 0.53
N ALA A 16 19.53 -20.71 1.66
CA ALA A 16 18.39 -21.62 1.80
C ALA A 16 17.09 -20.90 2.20
N ASN A 17 17.06 -19.56 2.22
CA ASN A 17 15.95 -18.73 2.69
C ASN A 17 15.55 -19.00 4.15
N LEU A 18 16.53 -19.33 4.99
CA LEU A 18 16.33 -19.52 6.43
C LEU A 18 16.78 -18.28 7.21
N ALA A 19 16.00 -17.90 8.22
CA ALA A 19 16.31 -16.80 9.12
C ALA A 19 16.26 -17.27 10.59
N PRO A 20 17.18 -16.82 11.45
CA PRO A 20 17.21 -17.21 12.85
C PRO A 20 16.11 -16.51 13.66
N LEU A 21 15.07 -17.23 14.07
CA LEU A 21 13.96 -16.68 14.86
C LEU A 21 14.43 -15.96 16.13
N TRP A 22 15.44 -16.49 16.83
CA TRP A 22 15.94 -15.90 18.07
C TRP A 22 16.57 -14.51 17.90
N GLU A 23 16.99 -14.13 16.69
CA GLU A 23 17.44 -12.75 16.38
C GLU A 23 16.26 -11.81 16.10
N GLN A 24 15.09 -12.35 15.73
CA GLN A 24 13.92 -11.57 15.27
C GLN A 24 12.70 -11.67 16.19
N LEU A 25 12.72 -12.53 17.21
CA LEU A 25 11.53 -12.90 17.99
C LEU A 25 10.80 -11.67 18.54
N HIS A 26 11.52 -10.72 19.11
CA HIS A 26 10.95 -9.51 19.70
C HIS A 26 10.31 -8.56 18.68
N SER A 27 10.75 -8.62 17.41
CA SER A 27 10.14 -7.84 16.33
C SER A 27 8.92 -8.53 15.71
N LEU A 28 8.88 -9.87 15.75
CA LEU A 28 7.79 -10.66 15.17
C LEU A 28 6.64 -10.88 16.15
N VAL A 29 6.94 -10.99 17.44
CA VAL A 29 5.97 -11.25 18.51
C VAL A 29 6.01 -10.09 19.49
N THR A 30 5.18 -9.08 19.22
CA THR A 30 5.07 -7.89 20.07
C THR A 30 3.95 -8.07 21.11
N PRO A 31 4.08 -7.51 22.33
CA PRO A 31 3.03 -7.60 23.36
C PRO A 31 1.70 -6.97 22.93
N GLU A 32 1.78 -5.94 22.07
CA GLU A 32 0.65 -5.25 21.48
C GLU A 32 0.84 -5.17 19.96
N PRO A 33 -0.23 -5.05 19.17
CA PRO A 33 -0.13 -4.87 17.73
C PRO A 33 0.72 -3.64 17.38
N THR A 34 1.81 -3.87 16.66
CA THR A 34 2.62 -2.81 16.08
C THR A 34 2.29 -2.68 14.60
N THR A 35 2.03 -1.46 14.14
CA THR A 35 1.73 -1.20 12.73
C THR A 35 2.45 0.06 12.27
N SER A 36 2.95 0.01 11.05
CA SER A 36 3.44 1.20 10.36
C SER A 36 2.31 2.09 9.85
N CYS A 37 1.07 1.59 9.78
CA CYS A 37 -0.11 2.39 9.42
C CYS A 37 -0.38 3.47 10.47
N ILE A 38 -0.37 4.75 10.08
CA ILE A 38 -0.62 5.86 11.01
C ILE A 38 -1.98 6.54 10.74
N PRO A 39 -2.60 7.19 11.74
CA PRO A 39 -3.76 8.03 11.52
C PRO A 39 -3.45 9.16 10.53
N ALA A 40 -4.31 9.34 9.53
CA ALA A 40 -4.15 10.35 8.51
C ALA A 40 -5.51 10.93 8.10
N LEU A 41 -5.51 12.17 7.62
CA LEU A 41 -6.70 12.91 7.20
C LEU A 41 -6.52 13.40 5.78
N TRP A 42 -7.54 13.15 4.96
CA TRP A 42 -7.65 13.59 3.59
C TRP A 42 -8.86 14.52 3.46
N ARG A 43 -8.62 15.84 3.49
CA ARG A 43 -9.71 16.82 3.34
C ARG A 43 -10.09 16.92 1.87
N TYR A 44 -11.37 16.70 1.57
CA TYR A 44 -11.85 16.71 0.19
C TYR A 44 -11.57 18.04 -0.53
N GLU A 45 -11.72 19.17 0.17
CA GLU A 45 -11.45 20.51 -0.37
C GLU A 45 -9.99 20.67 -0.85
N GLU A 46 -9.04 20.03 -0.16
CA GLU A 46 -7.61 20.08 -0.51
C GLU A 46 -7.28 19.13 -1.68
N ILE A 47 -7.98 18.00 -1.79
CA ILE A 47 -7.67 16.96 -2.78
C ILE A 47 -8.42 17.18 -4.09
N ARG A 48 -9.60 17.79 -4.04
CA ARG A 48 -10.44 18.03 -5.22
C ARG A 48 -9.69 18.75 -6.36
N PRO A 49 -8.88 19.81 -6.12
CA PRO A 49 -8.11 20.44 -7.19
C PRO A 49 -7.18 19.47 -7.93
N HIS A 50 -6.49 18.58 -7.20
CA HIS A 50 -5.62 17.56 -7.80
C HIS A 50 -6.40 16.54 -8.63
N LEU A 51 -7.57 16.13 -8.13
CA LEU A 51 -8.45 15.23 -8.86
C LEU A 51 -8.93 15.85 -10.18
N MET A 52 -9.33 17.12 -10.15
CA MET A 52 -9.73 17.86 -11.36
C MET A 52 -8.56 18.05 -12.33
N GLN A 53 -7.37 18.38 -11.83
CA GLN A 53 -6.16 18.50 -12.64
C GLN A 53 -5.82 17.18 -13.34
N ALA A 54 -5.94 16.05 -12.65
CA ALA A 54 -5.73 14.73 -13.25
C ALA A 54 -6.68 14.48 -14.44
N GLY A 55 -7.93 14.98 -14.36
CA GLY A 55 -8.89 14.89 -15.47
C GLY A 55 -8.49 15.67 -16.72
N GLY A 56 -7.67 16.71 -16.60
CA GLY A 56 -7.12 17.45 -17.75
C GLY A 56 -5.82 16.88 -18.29
N LEU A 57 -5.13 16.02 -17.52
CA LEU A 57 -3.81 15.49 -17.87
C LEU A 57 -3.85 14.05 -18.41
N ILE A 58 -4.82 13.25 -17.95
CA ILE A 58 -4.87 11.82 -18.22
C ILE A 58 -6.29 11.50 -18.68
N THR A 59 -6.44 10.94 -19.87
CA THR A 59 -7.73 10.51 -20.39
C THR A 59 -8.22 9.23 -19.69
N ALA A 60 -9.54 9.00 -19.65
CA ALA A 60 -10.07 7.72 -19.17
C ALA A 60 -9.69 6.51 -20.04
N HIS A 61 -9.20 6.70 -21.26
CA HIS A 61 -8.68 5.61 -22.08
C HIS A 61 -7.25 5.21 -21.66
N GLU A 62 -6.39 6.20 -21.38
CA GLU A 62 -5.04 5.96 -20.88
C GLU A 62 -5.05 5.34 -19.47
N ALA A 63 -5.98 5.79 -18.62
CA ALA A 63 -6.16 5.25 -17.28
C ALA A 63 -7.35 4.29 -17.25
N GLN A 64 -7.11 2.97 -17.13
CA GLN A 64 -8.20 1.98 -16.92
C GLN A 64 -9.21 2.45 -15.87
N ARG A 65 -8.70 3.04 -14.77
CA ARG A 65 -9.44 3.82 -13.78
C ARG A 65 -8.59 5.02 -13.38
N ARG A 66 -9.07 6.24 -13.65
CA ARG A 66 -8.42 7.47 -13.16
C ARG A 66 -8.77 7.68 -11.67
N VAL A 67 -7.94 7.09 -10.82
CA VAL A 67 -8.09 7.07 -9.36
C VAL A 67 -6.85 7.68 -8.71
N LEU A 68 -7.05 8.61 -7.78
CA LEU A 68 -6.01 9.01 -6.84
C LEU A 68 -6.15 8.19 -5.56
N ILE A 69 -5.12 7.44 -5.23
CA ILE A 69 -5.10 6.53 -4.07
C ILE A 69 -4.84 7.35 -2.81
N LEU A 70 -5.60 7.09 -1.75
CA LEU A 70 -5.38 7.66 -0.42
C LEU A 70 -4.31 6.83 0.31
N GLU A 71 -3.04 7.06 -0.04
CA GLU A 71 -1.93 6.28 0.48
C GLU A 71 -1.54 6.72 1.90
N ASN A 72 -1.61 5.78 2.85
CA ASN A 72 -1.24 6.04 4.24
C ASN A 72 0.22 6.53 4.34
N PRO A 73 0.51 7.64 5.04
CA PRO A 73 1.88 8.16 5.12
C PRO A 73 2.89 7.20 5.77
N GLY A 74 2.41 6.26 6.59
CA GLY A 74 3.23 5.21 7.20
C GLY A 74 3.35 3.92 6.35
N LEU A 75 2.61 3.83 5.24
CA LEU A 75 2.66 2.73 4.26
C LEU A 75 3.02 3.25 2.85
N LYS A 76 3.81 4.33 2.76
CA LYS A 76 4.21 4.93 1.48
C LYS A 76 4.85 3.92 0.54
N GLY A 77 4.47 3.99 -0.74
CA GLY A 77 4.90 3.07 -1.79
C GLY A 77 4.11 1.75 -1.85
N GLN A 78 3.16 1.52 -0.95
CA GLN A 78 2.33 0.31 -0.93
C GLN A 78 0.95 0.51 -1.55
N ALA A 79 0.58 1.74 -1.93
CA ALA A 79 -0.69 2.05 -2.59
C ALA A 79 -1.94 1.60 -1.79
N THR A 80 -1.90 1.79 -0.46
CA THR A 80 -2.94 1.31 0.46
C THR A 80 -3.30 2.35 1.53
N ILE A 81 -4.57 2.36 1.99
CA ILE A 81 -5.02 3.27 3.06
C ILE A 81 -4.81 2.66 4.45
N THR A 82 -4.86 1.33 4.55
CA THR A 82 -4.55 0.55 5.76
C THR A 82 -3.78 -0.72 5.39
N GLY A 83 -3.47 -1.58 6.36
CA GLY A 83 -2.85 -2.89 6.07
C GLY A 83 -3.74 -3.86 5.27
N SER A 84 -5.02 -3.57 5.08
CA SER A 84 -5.98 -4.51 4.43
C SER A 84 -6.98 -3.85 3.48
N LEU A 85 -7.03 -2.52 3.41
CA LEU A 85 -7.98 -1.79 2.57
C LEU A 85 -7.29 -0.88 1.58
N PHE A 86 -7.84 -0.86 0.37
CA PHE A 86 -7.58 0.15 -0.65
C PHE A 86 -8.68 1.21 -0.62
N ALA A 87 -8.32 2.48 -0.73
CA ALA A 87 -9.27 3.57 -0.91
C ALA A 87 -8.70 4.62 -1.87
N GLY A 88 -9.56 5.22 -2.67
CA GLY A 88 -9.17 6.25 -3.62
C GLY A 88 -10.37 7.03 -4.14
N LEU A 89 -10.08 8.21 -4.71
CA LEU A 89 -11.08 9.04 -5.36
C LEU A 89 -11.01 8.85 -6.86
N GLN A 90 -12.12 8.43 -7.47
CA GLN A 90 -12.23 8.28 -8.92
C GLN A 90 -12.90 9.51 -9.54
N LEU A 91 -12.33 10.00 -10.66
CA LEU A 91 -12.97 11.02 -11.50
C LEU A 91 -13.37 10.43 -12.85
N ILE A 92 -14.64 10.56 -13.21
CA ILE A 92 -15.19 10.28 -14.55
C ILE A 92 -15.81 11.58 -15.04
N LEU A 93 -15.31 12.10 -16.17
CA LEU A 93 -15.79 13.33 -16.80
C LEU A 93 -16.98 13.06 -17.74
N PRO A 94 -17.75 14.10 -18.11
CA PRO A 94 -18.84 13.95 -19.08
C PRO A 94 -18.38 13.27 -20.38
N GLY A 95 -19.11 12.25 -20.80
CA GLY A 95 -18.81 11.46 -22.01
C GLY A 95 -17.77 10.35 -21.81
N GLU A 96 -17.08 10.28 -20.68
CA GLU A 96 -16.15 9.18 -20.42
C GLU A 96 -16.87 7.91 -19.98
N VAL A 97 -16.37 6.77 -20.46
CA VAL A 97 -16.85 5.44 -20.09
C VAL A 97 -15.74 4.67 -19.39
N ALA A 98 -16.00 4.20 -18.18
CA ALA A 98 -15.08 3.32 -17.48
C ALA A 98 -15.37 1.86 -17.88
N PRO A 99 -14.39 1.11 -18.42
CA PRO A 99 -14.63 -0.21 -19.00
C PRO A 99 -15.03 -1.25 -17.94
N ALA A 100 -15.89 -2.18 -18.36
CA ALA A 100 -16.32 -3.31 -17.54
C ALA A 100 -15.16 -4.30 -17.32
N HIS A 101 -15.08 -4.87 -16.12
CA HIS A 101 -14.16 -5.93 -15.75
C HIS A 101 -14.69 -6.69 -14.52
N ARG A 102 -14.00 -7.76 -14.12
CA ARG A 102 -14.32 -8.54 -12.92
C ARG A 102 -13.04 -8.90 -12.19
N HIS A 103 -13.14 -9.07 -10.88
CA HIS A 103 -12.01 -9.41 -10.03
C HIS A 103 -12.51 -10.15 -8.78
N THR A 104 -11.62 -10.85 -8.09
CA THR A 104 -11.95 -11.57 -6.84
C THR A 104 -12.06 -10.62 -5.64
N GLN A 105 -11.41 -9.47 -5.71
CA GLN A 105 -11.46 -8.41 -4.72
C GLN A 105 -12.90 -7.88 -4.56
N SER A 106 -13.32 -7.58 -3.34
CA SER A 106 -14.60 -6.89 -3.11
C SER A 106 -14.41 -5.38 -3.24
N ALA A 107 -15.43 -4.68 -3.75
CA ALA A 107 -15.39 -3.24 -3.95
C ALA A 107 -16.72 -2.57 -3.56
N LEU A 108 -16.64 -1.35 -3.03
CA LEU A 108 -17.78 -0.50 -2.73
C LEU A 108 -17.51 0.90 -3.28
N ARG A 109 -18.56 1.56 -3.78
CA ARG A 109 -18.54 2.95 -4.24
C ARG A 109 -19.53 3.74 -3.40
N PHE A 110 -19.07 4.86 -2.84
CA PHE A 110 -19.86 5.82 -2.08
C PHE A 110 -20.04 7.11 -2.90
#